data_AF-A0A1B9GKR7-F1
#
_entry.id   AF-A0A1B9GKR7-F1
#
_cell.length_a   1.000
_cell.length_b   1.000
_cell.length_c   1.000
_cell.angle_alpha   90.00
_cell.angle_beta   90.00
_cell.angle_gamma   90.00
#
_symmetry.space_group_name_H-M   'P 1'
#
loop_
_entity.id
_entity.type
_entity.pdbx_description
1 polymer ?
#
loop_
_entity_poly.entity_id
_entity_poly.type
_entity_poly.pdbx_seq_one_letter_code
_entity_poly.pdbx_strand_id
1 'polypeptide(L)'
;MPPSSHNRRRSGTTEALLESMATPDAASSSTDTVPSPSNPVDHVNVNATSVLDRLSSTTTAASSSSSNVRTSSYPPSSTWTFGRKRRIYCQVLALVLLGVWIHFEWPRSEHVPSSSSMGIHEKTSYLLGRSVCPSPARPHFPVDQPIGGYAQKCSKAPTVNPDFEVEICPVKTTCNSFSVRIRRTKSAECERLEGLDVPVDDEDLGKFLKEHRGPDSFFLRTSGAQRWVSELSDYEGDCSYRFDVTLSNGGPVWLELYWFYTEYAYFNEQSKAWPENHFESLFSAPMRLETCPERCPMYYAPRLRDDETFWPTGLTLSPADHTSRLPDCSLEERSSGLWLQRHPMDVIDPPVPVIAPITGFKPLMGVYEYFKPQCKWAHRGSQFEFDHQKCTKKKKKVLLSGDSHGRYVLNHLKHRLDNQTTYFSTMSTEHGPFHYEYDQLTVDFWWSAREEYLGFDTKELGTYDSILFSYGAWELMVGSTVDVFRRKLEGYFKMVDEAQRANDPTSSRHREKVFLVGPPIPPRVTGMAREKADQRTNHRFAVWRDIALDLCAQYGWRVVDQFQIATPVTLEILAVDGGHLSPGSAHPPIIDEVIAKLGMCQ
;
A
#
# COMPACT_ATOMS: atom_id res chain seq x y z
N MET A 1 27.45 45.41 -35.78
CA MET A 1 27.29 43.97 -36.06
C MET A 1 28.31 43.18 -35.25
N PRO A 2 27.97 41.97 -34.78
CA PRO A 2 28.34 41.47 -33.44
C PRO A 2 29.30 40.24 -33.52
N PRO A 3 29.46 39.34 -32.49
CA PRO A 3 30.57 39.38 -31.51
C PRO A 3 31.12 37.97 -31.06
N SER A 4 31.72 37.90 -29.85
CA SER A 4 31.84 36.77 -28.87
C SER A 4 33.16 35.95 -28.85
N SER A 5 33.72 35.47 -27.72
CA SER A 5 33.44 35.55 -26.27
C SER A 5 34.65 35.00 -25.47
N HIS A 6 34.90 35.54 -24.27
CA HIS A 6 35.88 35.06 -23.28
C HIS A 6 35.19 34.22 -22.18
N ASN A 7 35.88 33.19 -21.66
CA ASN A 7 35.63 32.64 -20.32
C ASN A 7 36.94 32.21 -19.65
N ARG A 8 37.12 32.60 -18.38
CA ARG A 8 38.35 32.44 -17.60
C ARG A 8 38.03 31.73 -16.28
N ARG A 9 38.80 30.69 -15.96
CA ARG A 9 38.83 29.94 -14.69
C ARG A 9 39.24 30.83 -13.51
N ARG A 10 38.69 30.54 -12.32
CA ARG A 10 39.49 30.49 -11.07
C ARG A 10 38.82 29.62 -9.99
N SER A 11 39.72 28.94 -9.28
CA SER A 11 39.58 27.98 -8.18
C SER A 11 39.22 28.62 -6.83
N GLY A 12 38.57 27.83 -5.96
CA GLY A 12 38.48 28.04 -4.52
C GLY A 12 38.32 26.69 -3.81
N THR A 13 39.24 26.41 -2.89
CA THR A 13 39.47 25.19 -2.10
C THR A 13 38.60 25.09 -0.85
N THR A 14 38.21 23.87 -0.47
CA THR A 14 38.03 23.48 0.95
C THR A 14 38.29 21.99 1.10
N GLU A 15 39.30 21.66 1.90
CA GLU A 15 39.66 20.33 2.41
C GLU A 15 38.82 19.95 3.65
N ALA A 16 38.86 18.65 3.94
CA ALA A 16 38.69 17.99 5.24
C ALA A 16 37.27 17.70 5.77
N LEU A 17 36.82 16.44 5.57
CA LEU A 17 36.46 15.48 6.62
C LEU A 17 35.91 14.19 5.98
N LEU A 18 36.82 13.28 5.63
CA LEU A 18 36.50 11.89 5.30
C LEU A 18 37.65 11.01 5.81
N GLU A 19 37.46 10.46 7.01
CA GLU A 19 38.19 9.30 7.50
C GLU A 19 37.23 8.46 8.33
N SER A 20 37.47 7.15 8.31
CA SER A 20 36.76 6.07 9.00
C SER A 20 35.53 5.49 8.29
N MET A 21 35.74 4.48 7.45
CA MET A 21 35.46 3.10 7.88
C MET A 21 36.11 2.05 6.96
N ALA A 22 36.60 1.00 7.61
CA ALA A 22 37.66 0.09 7.20
C ALA A 22 37.30 -0.89 6.06
N THR A 23 38.29 -1.09 5.19
CA THR A 23 38.54 -2.35 4.47
C THR A 23 39.14 -3.39 5.42
N PRO A 24 38.81 -4.69 5.30
CA PRO A 24 39.69 -5.75 5.75
C PRO A 24 40.38 -6.43 4.56
N ASP A 25 41.70 -6.51 4.69
CA ASP A 25 42.62 -7.25 3.84
C ASP A 25 42.39 -8.76 3.88
N ALA A 26 42.83 -9.38 2.79
CA ALA A 26 42.93 -10.81 2.58
C ALA A 26 43.93 -11.48 3.53
N ALA A 27 43.53 -12.65 4.06
CA ALA A 27 44.46 -13.68 4.49
C ALA A 27 43.95 -15.06 4.01
N SER A 28 44.85 -15.76 3.34
CA SER A 28 44.71 -17.04 2.66
C SER A 28 44.59 -18.24 3.61
N SER A 29 43.76 -19.23 3.25
CA SER A 29 44.14 -20.64 3.39
C SER A 29 43.41 -21.52 2.39
N SER A 30 44.21 -22.29 1.64
CA SER A 30 43.99 -23.57 0.94
C SER A 30 42.63 -24.26 1.17
N THR A 31 41.96 -24.88 0.19
CA THR A 31 42.46 -26.00 -0.64
C THR A 31 41.51 -26.29 -1.82
N ASP A 32 42.11 -26.87 -2.86
CA ASP A 32 41.54 -27.85 -3.79
C ASP A 32 40.80 -27.41 -5.07
N THR A 33 41.08 -28.24 -6.06
CA THR A 33 41.14 -27.96 -7.48
C THR A 33 40.29 -29.03 -8.19
N VAL A 34 39.67 -28.66 -9.32
CA VAL A 34 39.26 -29.51 -10.48
C VAL A 34 37.90 -30.25 -10.36
N PRO A 35 37.08 -30.38 -11.43
CA PRO A 35 36.76 -29.46 -12.54
C PRO A 35 35.25 -29.40 -12.92
N SER A 36 34.86 -28.34 -13.65
CA SER A 36 33.61 -28.33 -14.44
C SER A 36 33.77 -29.10 -15.76
N PRO A 37 32.75 -29.82 -16.25
CA PRO A 37 32.70 -30.27 -17.63
C PRO A 37 32.05 -29.20 -18.52
N SER A 38 32.83 -28.81 -19.53
CA SER A 38 32.45 -28.17 -20.78
C SER A 38 31.42 -29.00 -21.56
N ASN A 39 30.40 -28.37 -22.17
CA ASN A 39 30.27 -28.19 -23.63
C ASN A 39 28.86 -27.72 -24.08
N PRO A 40 28.73 -27.21 -25.32
CA PRO A 40 27.92 -26.05 -25.68
C PRO A 40 26.66 -26.42 -26.47
N VAL A 41 25.73 -25.48 -26.65
CA VAL A 41 24.78 -25.51 -27.78
C VAL A 41 24.47 -24.09 -28.27
N ASP A 42 25.09 -23.78 -29.41
CA ASP A 42 24.60 -23.09 -30.62
C ASP A 42 23.54 -21.98 -30.55
N HIS A 43 24.00 -20.80 -30.99
CA HIS A 43 23.18 -19.70 -31.48
C HIS A 43 22.55 -20.03 -32.83
N VAL A 44 21.22 -19.93 -32.92
CA VAL A 44 20.50 -19.82 -34.21
C VAL A 44 19.89 -18.42 -34.31
N ASN A 45 20.51 -17.61 -35.16
CA ASN A 45 19.95 -16.38 -35.71
C ASN A 45 18.87 -16.73 -36.73
N VAL A 46 17.68 -16.12 -36.61
CA VAL A 46 16.73 -16.03 -37.73
C VAL A 46 16.34 -14.56 -37.92
N ASN A 47 16.98 -13.95 -38.91
CA ASN A 47 16.48 -12.75 -39.59
C ASN A 47 15.33 -13.16 -40.51
N ALA A 48 14.23 -12.41 -40.48
CA ALA A 48 13.28 -12.38 -41.58
C ALA A 48 12.78 -10.95 -41.78
N THR A 49 13.25 -10.34 -42.87
CA THR A 49 12.75 -9.09 -43.44
C THR A 49 11.91 -9.38 -44.68
N SER A 50 10.95 -8.48 -44.94
CA SER A 50 10.32 -8.17 -46.24
C SER A 50 9.10 -9.05 -46.62
N VAL A 51 8.02 -8.60 -47.28
CA VAL A 51 7.68 -7.35 -47.99
C VAL A 51 6.21 -7.37 -48.51
N LEU A 52 5.64 -6.20 -48.86
CA LEU A 52 4.44 -5.93 -49.74
C LEU A 52 3.02 -6.17 -49.16
N ASP A 53 1.96 -5.38 -49.43
CA ASP A 53 1.77 -4.18 -50.25
C ASP A 53 0.46 -3.41 -49.89
N ARG A 54 0.36 -2.24 -50.52
CA ARG A 54 -0.65 -1.14 -50.55
C ARG A 54 -2.15 -1.48 -50.67
N LEU A 55 -2.98 -0.53 -50.18
CA LEU A 55 -4.17 0.14 -50.80
C LEU A 55 -4.47 1.40 -49.92
N SER A 56 -4.23 2.67 -50.34
CA SER A 56 -5.09 3.56 -51.16
C SER A 56 -6.56 3.57 -50.71
N SER A 57 -7.32 4.66 -50.49
CA SER A 57 -7.15 6.12 -50.54
C SER A 57 -8.51 6.77 -50.17
N THR A 58 -8.49 8.03 -49.71
CA THR A 58 -9.47 9.13 -49.96
C THR A 58 -10.95 9.04 -49.54
N THR A 59 -11.41 9.99 -48.69
CA THR A 59 -12.40 11.07 -48.99
C THR A 59 -12.70 11.90 -47.71
N THR A 60 -12.24 13.15 -47.61
CA THR A 60 -12.97 14.45 -47.75
C THR A 60 -14.11 14.76 -46.75
N ALA A 61 -13.80 15.70 -45.84
CA ALA A 61 -14.41 17.02 -45.63
C ALA A 61 -15.94 17.21 -45.58
N ALA A 62 -16.42 17.80 -44.48
CA ALA A 62 -17.43 18.88 -44.39
C ALA A 62 -17.54 19.28 -42.90
N SER A 63 -16.99 20.41 -42.44
CA SER A 63 -17.46 21.81 -42.55
C SER A 63 -18.58 22.19 -41.58
N SER A 64 -18.33 23.30 -40.86
CA SER A 64 -19.27 24.35 -40.43
C SER A 64 -20.36 23.95 -39.42
N SER A 65 -20.74 24.75 -38.43
CA SER A 65 -20.45 26.13 -38.06
C SER A 65 -21.27 26.44 -36.81
N SER A 66 -20.82 27.46 -36.04
CA SER A 66 -21.63 28.53 -35.42
C SER A 66 -22.80 28.15 -34.49
N SER A 67 -23.14 28.86 -33.41
CA SER A 67 -22.63 30.04 -32.73
C SER A 67 -23.63 30.33 -31.59
N ASN A 68 -23.19 31.18 -30.65
CA ASN A 68 -24.02 32.07 -29.84
C ASN A 68 -24.85 31.47 -28.69
N VAL A 69 -24.37 31.69 -27.47
CA VAL A 69 -25.25 32.11 -26.38
C VAL A 69 -24.71 33.40 -25.77
N ARG A 70 -25.57 34.42 -25.82
CA ARG A 70 -25.41 35.75 -25.26
C ARG A 70 -25.26 35.70 -23.74
N THR A 71 -24.29 36.45 -23.25
CA THR A 71 -24.25 37.03 -21.91
C THR A 71 -25.28 38.16 -21.81
N SER A 72 -26.01 38.20 -20.69
CA SER A 72 -26.75 39.38 -20.25
C SER A 72 -26.51 39.58 -18.77
N SER A 73 -25.81 40.66 -18.47
CA SER A 73 -25.57 41.27 -17.18
C SER A 73 -26.76 42.10 -16.72
N TYR A 74 -27.04 42.11 -15.41
CA TYR A 74 -27.60 43.28 -14.72
C TYR A 74 -26.89 43.45 -13.34
N PRO A 75 -26.67 44.70 -12.88
CA PRO A 75 -25.81 45.04 -11.75
C PRO A 75 -26.61 45.21 -10.43
N PRO A 76 -25.94 45.48 -9.29
CA PRO A 76 -26.47 45.27 -7.94
C PRO A 76 -27.17 46.53 -7.39
N SER A 77 -28.08 46.36 -6.44
CA SER A 77 -28.62 47.47 -5.66
C SER A 77 -28.61 47.23 -4.15
N SER A 78 -27.91 48.15 -3.50
CA SER A 78 -28.18 48.79 -2.21
C SER A 78 -28.34 47.94 -0.94
N THR A 79 -27.25 48.00 -0.18
CA THR A 79 -27.16 48.01 1.28
C THR A 79 -28.23 48.87 1.97
N TRP A 80 -28.95 48.26 2.94
CA TRP A 80 -29.63 48.99 4.02
C TRP A 80 -28.97 48.62 5.35
N THR A 81 -28.34 49.61 5.98
CA THR A 81 -27.69 49.51 7.29
C THR A 81 -28.74 49.52 8.40
N PHE A 82 -29.20 48.35 8.82
CA PHE A 82 -29.97 48.17 10.06
C PHE A 82 -29.02 48.02 11.26
N GLY A 83 -29.28 48.81 12.31
CA GLY A 83 -28.40 49.00 13.46
C GLY A 83 -27.91 47.72 14.15
N ARG A 84 -26.58 47.65 14.32
CA ARG A 84 -25.80 46.54 14.92
C ARG A 84 -26.34 46.03 16.26
N LYS A 85 -27.06 46.84 17.04
CA LYS A 85 -27.61 46.46 18.34
C LYS A 85 -28.90 45.61 18.27
N ARG A 86 -29.71 45.71 17.19
CA ARG A 86 -30.91 44.86 17.02
C ARG A 86 -30.59 43.49 16.44
N ARG A 87 -29.54 43.36 15.60
CA ARG A 87 -29.10 42.07 15.04
C ARG A 87 -28.61 41.09 16.10
N ILE A 88 -27.88 41.58 17.11
CA ILE A 88 -27.38 40.73 18.21
C ILE A 88 -28.56 40.25 19.07
N TYR A 89 -29.53 41.12 19.36
CA TYR A 89 -30.74 40.71 20.09
C TYR A 89 -31.58 39.67 19.33
N CYS A 90 -31.76 39.82 18.02
CA CYS A 90 -32.49 38.82 17.23
C CYS A 90 -31.72 37.49 17.09
N GLN A 91 -30.39 37.51 17.01
CA GLN A 91 -29.57 36.29 16.94
C GLN A 91 -29.55 35.54 18.28
N VAL A 92 -29.45 36.27 19.40
CA VAL A 92 -29.52 35.67 20.74
C VAL A 92 -30.93 35.12 21.01
N LEU A 93 -31.98 35.86 20.64
CA LEU A 93 -33.35 35.38 20.78
C LEU A 93 -33.61 34.15 19.92
N ALA A 94 -33.08 34.11 18.69
CA ALA A 94 -33.19 32.95 17.81
C ALA A 94 -32.46 31.72 18.38
N LEU A 95 -31.26 31.88 18.95
CA LEU A 95 -30.53 30.78 19.58
C LEU A 95 -31.20 30.28 20.87
N VAL A 96 -31.78 31.18 21.68
CA VAL A 96 -32.56 30.80 22.86
C VAL A 96 -33.84 30.05 22.46
N LEU A 97 -34.55 30.52 21.45
CA LEU A 97 -35.75 29.85 20.94
C LEU A 97 -35.40 28.49 20.29
N LEU A 98 -34.27 28.37 19.61
CA LEU A 98 -33.79 27.10 19.05
C LEU A 98 -33.42 26.11 20.17
N GLY A 99 -32.77 26.59 21.24
CA GLY A 99 -32.44 25.78 22.42
C GLY A 99 -33.69 25.31 23.16
N VAL A 100 -34.70 26.17 23.31
CA VAL A 100 -36.00 25.80 23.90
C VAL A 100 -36.76 24.82 23.00
N TRP A 101 -36.72 25.00 21.68
CA TRP A 101 -37.37 24.07 20.73
C TRP A 101 -36.71 22.69 20.74
N ILE A 102 -35.38 22.60 20.75
CA ILE A 102 -34.63 21.33 20.88
C ILE A 102 -34.90 20.66 22.24
N HIS A 103 -35.14 21.44 23.30
CA HIS A 103 -35.44 20.89 24.62
C HIS A 103 -36.91 20.44 24.77
N PHE A 104 -37.85 21.00 23.99
CA PHE A 104 -39.27 20.65 24.05
C PHE A 104 -39.73 19.67 22.96
N GLU A 105 -39.00 19.51 21.84
CA GLU A 105 -39.30 18.52 20.79
C GLU A 105 -38.50 17.22 20.89
N TRP A 106 -37.65 17.02 21.91
CA TRP A 106 -37.08 15.71 22.17
C TRP A 106 -38.12 14.83 22.88
N PRO A 107 -38.70 13.80 22.22
CA PRO A 107 -39.66 12.95 22.88
C PRO A 107 -38.89 12.03 23.84
N ARG A 108 -39.17 12.15 25.14
CA ARG A 108 -38.97 11.03 26.07
C ARG A 108 -39.90 9.90 25.63
N SER A 109 -39.36 8.88 24.99
CA SER A 109 -40.07 7.63 24.68
C SER A 109 -39.31 6.46 25.31
N GLU A 110 -39.65 6.20 26.57
CA GLU A 110 -39.74 4.83 27.06
C GLU A 110 -41.04 4.24 26.50
N HIS A 111 -40.96 3.25 25.62
CA HIS A 111 -41.81 2.04 25.59
C HIS A 111 -41.75 1.29 24.24
N VAL A 112 -41.48 -0.01 24.37
CA VAL A 112 -42.18 -1.15 23.74
C VAL A 112 -42.59 -0.98 22.27
N PRO A 113 -41.99 -1.74 21.33
CA PRO A 113 -42.50 -1.77 19.97
C PRO A 113 -43.77 -2.62 19.89
N SER A 114 -44.91 -1.94 19.85
CA SER A 114 -46.17 -2.51 19.39
C SER A 114 -46.12 -2.75 17.88
N SER A 115 -46.44 -3.98 17.49
CA SER A 115 -46.87 -4.41 16.18
C SER A 115 -47.67 -3.37 15.39
N SER A 116 -47.19 -2.96 14.21
CA SER A 116 -47.97 -2.77 12.96
C SER A 116 -47.24 -1.89 11.94
N SER A 117 -46.13 -2.42 11.40
CA SER A 117 -45.77 -2.22 9.99
C SER A 117 -45.31 -3.57 9.43
N MET A 118 -46.15 -4.59 9.64
CA MET A 118 -46.12 -5.88 8.92
C MET A 118 -46.88 -5.70 7.61
N GLY A 119 -46.26 -6.14 6.51
CA GLY A 119 -46.72 -6.00 5.13
C GLY A 119 -45.99 -4.84 4.45
N ILE A 120 -44.77 -5.00 3.95
CA ILE A 120 -44.39 -5.82 2.79
C ILE A 120 -42.94 -6.35 2.96
N HIS A 121 -42.60 -6.88 4.15
CA HIS A 121 -41.29 -7.54 4.38
C HIS A 121 -41.37 -9.02 4.78
N GLU A 122 -42.56 -9.61 4.86
CA GLU A 122 -42.74 -11.04 5.10
C GLU A 122 -42.99 -11.81 3.80
N LYS A 123 -41.97 -11.85 2.94
CA LYS A 123 -41.84 -12.91 1.93
C LYS A 123 -40.39 -13.24 1.55
N THR A 124 -39.43 -12.92 2.42
CA THR A 124 -38.01 -13.23 2.21
C THR A 124 -37.37 -13.99 3.36
N SER A 125 -38.16 -14.50 4.30
CA SER A 125 -37.68 -15.27 5.45
C SER A 125 -38.10 -16.73 5.35
N TYR A 126 -37.76 -17.41 4.24
CA TYR A 126 -37.70 -18.88 4.11
C TYR A 126 -36.85 -19.31 2.90
N LEU A 127 -35.72 -18.63 2.65
CA LEU A 127 -34.65 -19.19 1.81
C LEU A 127 -33.52 -19.70 2.71
N LEU A 128 -33.76 -20.85 3.32
CA LEU A 128 -32.70 -21.75 3.76
C LEU A 128 -31.79 -22.05 2.54
N GLY A 129 -30.50 -21.70 2.62
CA GLY A 129 -29.45 -22.44 1.90
C GLY A 129 -28.85 -21.89 0.59
N ARG A 130 -29.01 -20.61 0.24
CA ARG A 130 -28.16 -19.99 -0.80
C ARG A 130 -27.19 -19.00 -0.18
N SER A 131 -26.01 -19.50 0.17
CA SER A 131 -24.81 -18.67 0.30
C SER A 131 -24.72 -17.75 -0.91
N VAL A 132 -24.83 -16.43 -0.71
CA VAL A 132 -24.57 -15.46 -1.77
C VAL A 132 -23.11 -15.63 -2.16
N CYS A 133 -22.84 -15.90 -3.43
CA CYS A 133 -21.47 -16.11 -3.89
C CYS A 133 -20.70 -14.78 -3.82
N PRO A 134 -19.47 -14.79 -3.28
CA PRO A 134 -18.63 -13.61 -3.26
C PRO A 134 -18.33 -13.17 -4.69
N SER A 135 -18.18 -11.85 -4.87
CA SER A 135 -17.78 -11.29 -6.16
C SER A 135 -16.86 -10.10 -5.90
N PRO A 136 -15.66 -10.07 -6.52
CA PRO A 136 -14.79 -8.91 -6.41
C PRO A 136 -15.46 -7.65 -6.95
N ALA A 137 -16.43 -7.78 -7.86
CA ALA A 137 -17.12 -6.64 -8.44
C ALA A 137 -18.12 -5.95 -7.52
N ARG A 138 -18.55 -6.65 -6.47
CA ARG A 138 -19.45 -6.15 -5.44
C ARG A 138 -18.99 -6.74 -4.11
N PRO A 139 -17.85 -6.28 -3.58
CA PRO A 139 -17.41 -6.75 -2.28
C PRO A 139 -18.51 -6.42 -1.28
N HIS A 140 -18.98 -7.42 -0.55
CA HIS A 140 -19.78 -7.15 0.63
C HIS A 140 -18.83 -6.49 1.65
N PHE A 141 -18.94 -5.18 1.80
CA PHE A 141 -18.07 -4.40 2.68
C PHE A 141 -18.46 -4.56 4.15
N PRO A 142 -17.47 -4.49 5.07
CA PRO A 142 -16.03 -4.37 4.83
C PRO A 142 -15.31 -5.73 4.77
N VAL A 143 -14.40 -5.87 3.80
CA VAL A 143 -13.48 -7.03 3.67
C VAL A 143 -12.55 -7.16 4.88
N ASP A 144 -12.44 -6.11 5.69
CA ASP A 144 -11.56 -6.01 6.86
C ASP A 144 -12.32 -5.87 8.19
N GLN A 145 -13.62 -6.15 8.23
CA GLN A 145 -14.33 -6.17 9.52
C GLN A 145 -13.97 -7.44 10.29
N PRO A 146 -13.68 -7.34 11.60
CA PRO A 146 -13.52 -8.51 12.44
C PRO A 146 -14.73 -9.40 12.25
N ILE A 147 -14.48 -10.68 12.07
CA ILE A 147 -15.53 -11.67 12.09
C ILE A 147 -15.94 -11.74 13.55
N GLY A 148 -16.86 -10.87 13.96
CA GLY A 148 -17.26 -10.69 15.36
C GLY A 148 -17.50 -12.06 16.01
N GLY A 149 -17.22 -12.19 17.31
CA GLY A 149 -17.11 -13.45 18.07
C GLY A 149 -18.36 -14.35 18.16
N TYR A 150 -19.14 -14.48 17.08
CA TYR A 150 -20.17 -15.47 16.89
C TYR A 150 -19.62 -16.87 17.14
N ALA A 151 -20.45 -17.76 17.68
CA ALA A 151 -20.12 -19.17 17.88
C ALA A 151 -19.89 -19.87 16.53
N GLN A 152 -18.66 -19.79 16.03
CA GLN A 152 -18.14 -20.56 14.93
C GLN A 152 -17.92 -22.01 15.39
N LYS A 153 -18.20 -22.97 14.51
CA LYS A 153 -17.82 -24.36 14.76
C LYS A 153 -16.42 -24.54 14.20
N CYS A 154 -15.43 -24.62 15.09
CA CYS A 154 -14.04 -24.79 14.70
C CYS A 154 -13.71 -26.27 14.45
N SER A 155 -12.77 -26.51 13.55
CA SER A 155 -12.16 -27.82 13.30
C SER A 155 -10.65 -27.72 13.48
N LYS A 156 -10.05 -28.68 14.18
CA LYS A 156 -8.60 -28.74 14.34
C LYS A 156 -7.92 -28.97 12.99
N ALA A 157 -6.89 -28.17 12.72
CA ALA A 157 -6.00 -28.29 11.60
C ALA A 157 -4.78 -29.14 12.00
N PRO A 158 -4.32 -30.09 11.16
CA PRO A 158 -3.08 -30.82 11.42
C PRO A 158 -1.89 -29.86 11.44
N THR A 159 -1.10 -29.91 12.52
CA THR A 159 0.10 -29.11 12.70
C THR A 159 1.34 -29.98 12.86
N VAL A 160 2.48 -29.51 12.37
CA VAL A 160 3.78 -30.20 12.51
C VAL A 160 4.58 -29.71 13.70
N ASN A 161 4.28 -28.53 14.24
CA ASN A 161 4.94 -28.00 15.41
C ASN A 161 4.11 -28.35 16.66
N PRO A 162 4.65 -29.14 17.60
CA PRO A 162 3.91 -29.61 18.77
C PRO A 162 3.65 -28.52 19.82
N ASP A 163 4.29 -27.36 19.73
CA ASP A 163 4.13 -26.25 20.68
C ASP A 163 2.85 -25.45 20.42
N PHE A 164 2.20 -25.65 19.27
CA PHE A 164 0.98 -24.95 18.88
C PHE A 164 -0.12 -25.92 18.46
N GLU A 165 -1.37 -25.56 18.73
CA GLU A 165 -2.54 -26.13 18.07
C GLU A 165 -3.19 -25.07 17.18
N VAL A 166 -3.73 -25.50 16.05
CA VAL A 166 -4.39 -24.61 15.08
C VAL A 166 -5.81 -25.08 14.85
N GLU A 167 -6.75 -24.13 14.83
CA GLU A 167 -8.15 -24.38 14.51
C GLU A 167 -8.61 -23.45 13.38
N ILE A 168 -9.46 -23.98 12.51
CA ILE A 168 -10.10 -23.23 11.43
C ILE A 168 -11.59 -23.15 11.75
N CYS A 169 -12.12 -21.93 11.75
CA CYS A 169 -13.46 -21.60 12.22
C CYS A 169 -14.24 -20.91 11.10
N PRO A 170 -14.94 -21.67 10.22
CA PRO A 170 -15.73 -21.09 9.14
C PRO A 170 -16.92 -20.27 9.67
N VAL A 171 -17.24 -19.18 8.97
CA VAL A 171 -18.43 -18.37 9.27
C VAL A 171 -19.67 -19.07 8.70
N LYS A 172 -20.73 -19.19 9.51
CA LYS A 172 -21.96 -19.90 9.08
C LYS A 172 -22.77 -19.17 8.02
N THR A 173 -22.71 -17.85 8.00
CA THR A 173 -23.55 -16.98 7.15
C THR A 173 -22.94 -16.71 5.77
N THR A 174 -21.63 -16.91 5.62
CA THR A 174 -20.87 -16.59 4.40
C THR A 174 -19.89 -17.71 4.10
N CYS A 175 -19.70 -18.07 2.83
CA CYS A 175 -18.75 -19.13 2.47
C CYS A 175 -17.29 -18.63 2.38
N ASN A 176 -17.11 -17.36 2.09
CA ASN A 176 -15.83 -16.72 1.83
C ASN A 176 -15.11 -16.17 3.07
N SER A 177 -15.59 -16.48 4.28
CA SER A 177 -15.01 -15.96 5.52
C SER A 177 -14.76 -17.05 6.55
N PHE A 178 -13.61 -16.99 7.20
CA PHE A 178 -13.20 -17.94 8.24
C PHE A 178 -12.18 -17.28 9.18
N SER A 179 -12.11 -17.78 10.40
CA SER A 179 -11.05 -17.41 11.35
C SER A 179 -10.04 -18.54 11.47
N VAL A 180 -8.76 -18.19 11.65
CA VAL A 180 -7.69 -19.13 12.00
C VAL A 180 -7.26 -18.81 13.42
N ARG A 181 -7.39 -19.78 14.33
CA ARG A 181 -7.00 -19.66 15.73
C ARG A 181 -5.76 -20.48 16.00
N ILE A 182 -4.84 -19.92 16.76
CA ILE A 182 -3.55 -20.53 17.10
C ILE A 182 -3.41 -20.43 18.60
N ARG A 183 -3.09 -21.54 19.27
CA ARG A 183 -2.88 -21.54 20.73
C ARG A 183 -1.65 -22.34 21.10
N ARG A 184 -0.86 -21.84 22.04
CA ARG A 184 0.22 -22.66 22.63
C ARG A 184 -0.34 -23.88 23.38
N THR A 185 0.29 -25.03 23.21
CA THR A 185 -0.14 -26.28 23.85
C THR A 185 0.37 -26.42 25.28
N LYS A 186 1.54 -25.85 25.58
CA LYS A 186 2.22 -25.93 26.88
C LYS A 186 1.86 -24.73 27.77
N SER A 187 0.96 -24.92 28.73
CA SER A 187 0.53 -23.87 29.66
C SER A 187 1.69 -23.22 30.43
N ALA A 188 2.63 -24.00 30.96
CA ALA A 188 3.76 -23.46 31.73
C ALA A 188 4.67 -22.53 30.91
N GLU A 189 4.83 -22.83 29.61
CA GLU A 189 5.62 -21.96 28.73
C GLU A 189 4.85 -20.69 28.39
N CYS A 190 3.54 -20.79 28.19
CA CYS A 190 2.71 -19.60 27.99
C CYS A 190 2.75 -18.66 29.20
N GLU A 191 2.56 -19.19 30.42
CA GLU A 191 2.63 -18.40 31.66
C GLU A 191 3.99 -17.70 31.80
N ARG A 192 5.08 -18.38 31.44
CA ARG A 192 6.43 -17.78 31.41
C ARG A 192 6.50 -16.60 30.44
N LEU A 193 6.01 -16.79 29.22
CA LEU A 193 6.06 -15.79 28.15
C LEU A 193 5.18 -14.57 28.44
N GLU A 194 3.97 -14.76 28.96
CA GLU A 194 3.08 -13.67 29.39
C GLU A 194 3.65 -12.88 30.57
N GLY A 195 4.45 -13.54 31.42
CA GLY A 195 5.16 -12.92 32.53
C GLY A 195 6.35 -12.04 32.12
N LEU A 196 6.78 -12.07 30.86
CA LEU A 196 7.89 -11.24 30.38
C LEU A 196 7.49 -9.76 30.26
N ASP A 197 8.46 -8.88 30.47
CA ASP A 197 8.31 -7.48 30.12
C ASP A 197 8.48 -7.29 28.61
N VAL A 198 7.65 -6.42 28.04
CA VAL A 198 7.76 -6.07 26.61
C VAL A 198 8.97 -5.15 26.46
N PRO A 199 9.89 -5.40 25.51
CA PRO A 199 11.15 -4.66 25.42
C PRO A 199 10.98 -3.28 24.74
N VAL A 200 10.14 -2.45 25.34
CA VAL A 200 9.83 -1.07 24.94
C VAL A 200 9.93 -0.13 26.14
N ASP A 201 10.30 1.13 25.88
CA ASP A 201 10.45 2.13 26.93
C ASP A 201 9.12 2.82 27.29
N ASP A 202 8.16 2.81 26.38
CA ASP A 202 6.82 3.38 26.58
C ASP A 202 5.90 2.36 27.27
N GLU A 203 5.48 2.67 28.50
CA GLU A 203 4.62 1.80 29.32
C GLU A 203 3.23 1.58 28.69
N ASP A 204 2.64 2.60 28.06
CA ASP A 204 1.32 2.50 27.43
C ASP A 204 1.41 1.61 26.17
N LEU A 205 2.49 1.74 25.40
CA LEU A 205 2.77 0.86 24.28
C LEU A 205 3.02 -0.58 24.74
N GLY A 206 3.80 -0.77 25.81
CA GLY A 206 4.04 -2.08 26.40
C GLY A 206 2.75 -2.77 26.83
N LYS A 207 1.86 -2.02 27.50
CA LYS A 207 0.53 -2.50 27.88
C LYS A 207 -0.32 -2.85 26.67
N PHE A 208 -0.35 -2.00 25.65
CA PHE A 208 -1.07 -2.28 24.41
C PHE A 208 -0.60 -3.59 23.76
N LEU A 209 0.72 -3.80 23.67
CA LEU A 209 1.31 -5.00 23.10
C LEU A 209 0.96 -6.26 23.91
N LYS A 210 0.97 -6.20 25.24
CA LYS A 210 0.52 -7.31 26.09
C LYS A 210 -0.97 -7.63 25.88
N GLU A 211 -1.82 -6.61 25.84
CA GLU A 211 -3.27 -6.78 25.76
C GLU A 211 -3.75 -7.19 24.35
N HIS A 212 -3.06 -6.77 23.29
CA HIS A 212 -3.59 -6.89 21.92
C HIS A 212 -2.71 -7.70 20.96
N ARG A 213 -1.43 -7.94 21.29
CA ARG A 213 -0.49 -8.61 20.38
C ARG A 213 0.11 -9.90 20.92
N GLY A 214 0.29 -10.03 22.23
CA GLY A 214 0.81 -11.25 22.87
C GLY A 214 2.30 -11.51 22.61
N PRO A 215 2.91 -12.51 23.27
CA PRO A 215 4.35 -12.75 23.21
C PRO A 215 4.86 -13.33 21.88
N ASP A 216 4.00 -13.98 21.09
CA ASP A 216 4.35 -14.58 19.81
C ASP A 216 3.84 -13.77 18.64
N SER A 217 4.39 -14.06 17.47
CA SER A 217 3.74 -13.64 16.25
C SER A 217 3.84 -14.61 15.09
N PHE A 218 2.92 -14.45 14.14
CA PHE A 218 2.67 -15.39 13.07
C PHE A 218 2.46 -14.66 11.76
N PHE A 219 2.70 -15.37 10.67
CA PHE A 219 2.37 -14.93 9.32
C PHE A 219 1.35 -15.88 8.72
N LEU A 220 0.18 -15.34 8.37
CA LEU A 220 -0.87 -16.07 7.69
C LEU A 220 -0.97 -15.59 6.25
N ARG A 221 -0.94 -16.52 5.30
CA ARG A 221 -1.15 -16.27 3.88
C ARG A 221 -2.24 -17.18 3.32
N THR A 222 -3.11 -16.61 2.50
CA THR A 222 -3.92 -17.36 1.54
C THR A 222 -3.35 -17.20 0.14
N SER A 223 -3.37 -18.28 -0.62
CA SER A 223 -3.05 -18.33 -2.05
C SER A 223 -4.16 -19.04 -2.82
N GLY A 224 -4.15 -19.03 -4.15
CA GLY A 224 -5.19 -19.63 -5.01
C GLY A 224 -6.12 -18.54 -5.55
N ALA A 225 -7.42 -18.63 -5.25
CA ALA A 225 -8.41 -17.71 -5.81
C ALA A 225 -8.17 -16.23 -5.45
N GLN A 226 -7.67 -15.96 -4.25
CA GLN A 226 -7.30 -14.61 -3.83
C GLN A 226 -6.09 -14.70 -2.91
N ARG A 227 -5.10 -13.85 -3.15
CA ARG A 227 -3.99 -13.69 -2.23
C ARG A 227 -4.37 -12.70 -1.13
N TRP A 228 -4.17 -13.12 0.11
CA TRP A 228 -4.32 -12.29 1.29
C TRP A 228 -3.22 -12.66 2.27
N VAL A 229 -2.69 -11.68 2.99
CA VAL A 229 -1.61 -11.88 3.97
C VAL A 229 -1.85 -10.98 5.16
N SER A 230 -1.56 -11.48 6.36
CA SER A 230 -1.42 -10.66 7.56
C SER A 230 -0.37 -11.25 8.50
N GLU A 231 0.38 -10.38 9.17
CA GLU A 231 1.17 -10.71 10.36
C GLU A 231 0.51 -10.19 11.65
N LEU A 232 -0.58 -9.43 11.52
CA LEU A 232 -1.24 -8.75 12.63
C LEU A 232 -2.43 -9.59 13.11
N SER A 233 -2.16 -10.59 13.95
CA SER A 233 -3.22 -11.31 14.68
C SER A 233 -3.83 -10.46 15.78
N ASP A 234 -5.07 -10.78 16.12
CA ASP A 234 -5.71 -10.36 17.36
C ASP A 234 -5.28 -11.30 18.49
N TYR A 235 -4.81 -10.75 19.60
CA TYR A 235 -4.53 -11.52 20.81
C TYR A 235 -5.81 -11.78 21.61
N GLU A 236 -6.02 -13.02 22.05
CA GLU A 236 -7.19 -13.43 22.83
C GLU A 236 -6.86 -13.76 24.30
N GLY A 237 -5.60 -13.59 24.73
CA GLY A 237 -5.12 -14.04 26.04
C GLY A 237 -4.64 -15.50 26.03
N ASP A 238 -3.92 -15.93 27.07
CA ASP A 238 -3.46 -17.31 27.26
C ASP A 238 -2.68 -17.87 26.05
N CYS A 239 -1.85 -17.03 25.43
CA CYS A 239 -1.12 -17.34 24.19
C CYS A 239 -2.03 -17.87 23.07
N SER A 240 -3.24 -17.30 22.96
CA SER A 240 -4.20 -17.55 21.89
C SER A 240 -4.26 -16.36 20.93
N TYR A 241 -4.27 -16.65 19.63
CA TYR A 241 -4.19 -15.67 18.56
C TYR A 241 -5.23 -15.97 17.50
N ARG A 242 -5.86 -14.94 16.94
CA ARG A 242 -6.87 -15.06 15.88
C ARG A 242 -6.48 -14.22 14.67
N PHE A 243 -6.62 -14.81 13.49
CA PHE A 243 -6.72 -14.10 12.23
C PHE A 243 -8.11 -14.24 11.68
N ASP A 244 -8.72 -13.12 11.28
CA ASP A 244 -9.99 -13.11 10.56
C ASP A 244 -9.72 -12.89 9.07
N VAL A 245 -10.22 -13.80 8.23
CA VAL A 245 -10.02 -13.78 6.78
C VAL A 245 -11.37 -13.68 6.10
N THR A 246 -11.55 -12.63 5.31
CA THR A 246 -12.71 -12.45 4.42
C THR A 246 -12.22 -12.23 2.99
N LEU A 247 -12.53 -13.19 2.12
CA LEU A 247 -12.13 -13.15 0.71
C LEU A 247 -13.25 -12.59 -0.15
N SER A 248 -12.94 -11.81 -1.18
CA SER A 248 -13.96 -11.28 -2.11
C SER A 248 -14.11 -12.12 -3.38
N ASN A 249 -13.26 -13.15 -3.56
CA ASN A 249 -13.32 -14.06 -4.70
C ASN A 249 -13.86 -15.43 -4.31
N GLY A 250 -14.64 -16.05 -5.19
CA GLY A 250 -15.03 -17.45 -5.04
C GLY A 250 -13.92 -18.37 -5.52
N GLY A 251 -13.72 -19.50 -4.85
CA GLY A 251 -12.78 -20.53 -5.29
C GLY A 251 -11.92 -21.10 -4.17
N PRO A 252 -11.16 -22.15 -4.45
CA PRO A 252 -10.28 -22.78 -3.47
C PRO A 252 -9.14 -21.85 -3.11
N VAL A 253 -8.71 -21.92 -1.85
CA VAL A 253 -7.48 -21.27 -1.39
C VAL A 253 -6.56 -22.25 -0.69
N TRP A 254 -5.28 -21.93 -0.69
CA TRP A 254 -4.23 -22.62 0.05
C TRP A 254 -3.82 -21.75 1.23
N LEU A 255 -3.98 -22.27 2.44
CA LEU A 255 -3.62 -21.62 3.68
C LEU A 255 -2.19 -22.01 4.08
N GLU A 256 -1.38 -21.00 4.35
CA GLU A 256 -0.01 -21.15 4.82
C GLU A 256 0.15 -20.33 6.10
N LEU A 257 0.73 -20.96 7.12
CA LEU A 257 0.85 -20.38 8.45
C LEU A 257 2.24 -20.65 9.01
N TYR A 258 2.91 -19.59 9.45
CA TYR A 258 4.26 -19.65 9.96
C TYR A 258 4.36 -18.95 11.31
N TRP A 259 5.17 -19.50 12.21
CA TRP A 259 5.59 -18.85 13.45
C TRP A 259 6.85 -18.02 13.19
N PHE A 260 6.80 -16.74 13.52
CA PHE A 260 7.86 -15.78 13.19
C PHE A 260 8.68 -15.39 14.41
N TYR A 261 8.06 -14.96 15.50
CA TYR A 261 8.78 -14.43 16.65
C TYR A 261 8.14 -14.94 17.96
N THR A 262 8.92 -14.87 19.03
CA THR A 262 8.54 -15.20 20.41
C THR A 262 9.10 -14.15 21.36
N GLU A 263 8.70 -14.16 22.62
CA GLU A 263 9.24 -13.28 23.68
C GLU A 263 9.16 -11.79 23.30
N TYR A 264 8.11 -11.40 22.57
CA TYR A 264 7.92 -10.05 22.03
C TYR A 264 9.06 -9.56 21.12
N ALA A 265 9.92 -10.46 20.61
CA ALA A 265 11.06 -10.08 19.77
C ALA A 265 10.64 -9.34 18.49
N TYR A 266 9.40 -9.52 18.02
CA TYR A 266 8.86 -8.76 16.91
C TYR A 266 8.73 -7.25 17.20
N PHE A 267 8.77 -6.82 18.46
CA PHE A 267 8.70 -5.42 18.86
C PHE A 267 9.72 -5.12 19.97
N ASN A 268 10.94 -4.77 19.56
CA ASN A 268 12.03 -4.46 20.47
C ASN A 268 12.61 -3.06 20.18
N GLU A 269 12.54 -2.18 21.18
CA GLU A 269 13.13 -0.83 21.16
C GLU A 269 14.34 -0.69 22.07
N GLN A 270 14.50 -1.60 23.03
CA GLN A 270 15.58 -1.58 24.03
C GLN A 270 16.87 -2.26 23.56
N SER A 271 16.76 -3.21 22.63
CA SER A 271 17.87 -3.94 22.05
C SER A 271 18.19 -3.46 20.64
N LYS A 272 19.47 -3.43 20.31
CA LYS A 272 19.98 -3.28 18.94
C LYS A 272 20.35 -4.60 18.29
N ALA A 273 20.05 -5.73 18.96
CA ALA A 273 20.23 -7.06 18.39
C ALA A 273 19.14 -7.36 17.36
N TRP A 274 19.53 -7.93 16.23
CA TRP A 274 18.62 -8.34 15.17
C TRP A 274 17.48 -9.22 15.73
N PRO A 275 16.20 -8.91 15.47
CA PRO A 275 15.09 -9.81 15.79
C PRO A 275 15.15 -11.01 14.84
N GLU A 276 15.76 -12.09 15.28
CA GLU A 276 15.83 -13.34 14.51
C GLU A 276 14.43 -13.92 14.37
N ASN A 277 14.01 -14.19 13.13
CA ASN A 277 12.73 -14.84 12.88
C ASN A 277 12.89 -16.35 12.78
N HIS A 278 11.96 -17.10 13.37
CA HIS A 278 11.93 -18.56 13.26
C HIS A 278 11.57 -19.00 11.85
N PHE A 279 10.64 -18.28 11.22
CA PHE A 279 10.07 -18.60 9.91
C PHE A 279 9.66 -20.09 9.79
N GLU A 280 9.11 -20.64 10.86
CA GLU A 280 8.81 -22.07 10.98
C GLU A 280 7.37 -22.34 10.55
N SER A 281 7.16 -23.24 9.58
CA SER A 281 5.82 -23.59 9.12
C SER A 281 5.06 -24.39 10.18
N LEU A 282 3.84 -23.98 10.49
CA LEU A 282 2.95 -24.74 11.38
C LEU A 282 2.25 -25.89 10.66
N PHE A 283 2.23 -25.91 9.32
CA PHE A 283 1.69 -27.01 8.51
C PHE A 283 2.79 -27.76 7.77
N SER A 284 2.60 -29.06 7.50
CA SER A 284 3.54 -29.87 6.70
C SER A 284 3.58 -29.46 5.23
N ALA A 285 2.48 -28.89 4.74
CA ALA A 285 2.29 -28.39 3.39
C ALA A 285 1.15 -27.34 3.43
N PRO A 286 1.04 -26.46 2.42
CA PRO A 286 -0.11 -25.56 2.31
C PRO A 286 -1.44 -26.33 2.41
N MET A 287 -2.38 -25.84 3.22
CA MET A 287 -3.65 -26.51 3.47
C MET A 287 -4.73 -26.00 2.51
N ARG A 288 -5.30 -26.89 1.71
CA ARG A 288 -6.40 -26.52 0.81
C ARG A 288 -7.69 -26.30 1.59
N LEU A 289 -8.34 -25.17 1.36
CA LEU A 289 -9.66 -24.82 1.89
C LEU A 289 -10.64 -24.56 0.74
N GLU A 290 -11.71 -25.34 0.71
CA GLU A 290 -12.87 -25.09 -0.15
C GLU A 290 -13.75 -24.03 0.53
N THR A 291 -13.47 -22.76 0.25
CA THR A 291 -14.18 -21.64 0.91
C THR A 291 -15.65 -21.62 0.48
N CYS A 292 -15.90 -21.66 -0.83
CA CYS A 292 -17.25 -21.60 -1.38
C CYS A 292 -17.63 -22.85 -2.16
N PRO A 293 -18.94 -23.20 -2.21
CA PRO A 293 -19.41 -24.30 -3.04
C PRO A 293 -19.06 -24.06 -4.52
N GLU A 294 -18.81 -25.12 -5.29
CA GLU A 294 -18.39 -25.06 -6.71
C GLU A 294 -19.29 -24.20 -7.62
N ARG A 295 -20.56 -24.02 -7.25
CA ARG A 295 -21.50 -23.13 -7.96
C ARG A 295 -21.10 -21.65 -7.91
N CYS A 296 -20.20 -21.26 -7.01
CA CYS A 296 -19.74 -19.88 -6.89
C CYS A 296 -18.60 -19.63 -7.89
N PRO A 297 -18.74 -18.62 -8.78
CA PRO A 297 -17.73 -18.37 -9.79
C PRO A 297 -16.44 -17.86 -9.16
N MET A 298 -15.33 -18.30 -9.73
CA MET A 298 -14.01 -17.70 -9.52
C MET A 298 -13.77 -16.62 -10.56
N TYR A 299 -13.25 -15.48 -10.11
CA TYR A 299 -12.89 -14.34 -10.93
C TYR A 299 -11.38 -14.22 -11.07
N TYR A 300 -10.94 -13.66 -12.19
CA TYR A 300 -9.53 -13.35 -12.46
C TYR A 300 -9.36 -11.85 -12.57
N ALA A 301 -8.13 -11.38 -12.31
CA ALA A 301 -7.80 -9.96 -12.43
C ALA A 301 -8.10 -9.45 -13.86
N PRO A 302 -8.58 -8.19 -14.02
CA PRO A 302 -8.69 -7.57 -15.32
C PRO A 302 -7.32 -7.48 -15.99
N ARG A 303 -7.24 -7.65 -17.31
CA ARG A 303 -5.96 -7.59 -18.04
C ARG A 303 -5.52 -6.14 -18.26
N LEU A 304 -4.23 -5.86 -18.09
CA LEU A 304 -3.63 -4.56 -18.44
C LEU A 304 -3.63 -4.27 -19.95
N ARG A 305 -3.65 -5.31 -20.81
CA ARG A 305 -3.70 -5.17 -22.27
C ARG A 305 -4.61 -6.22 -22.93
N ASP A 306 -5.37 -5.79 -23.93
CA ASP A 306 -6.29 -6.63 -24.71
C ASP A 306 -5.59 -7.49 -25.79
N ASP A 307 -4.28 -7.27 -26.04
CA ASP A 307 -3.53 -7.89 -27.14
C ASP A 307 -2.83 -9.23 -26.79
N GLU A 308 -2.90 -9.68 -25.53
CA GLU A 308 -2.37 -10.99 -25.13
C GLU A 308 -3.34 -12.12 -25.55
N THR A 309 -3.05 -12.74 -26.69
CA THR A 309 -3.79 -13.85 -27.32
C THR A 309 -3.71 -15.16 -26.53
N PHE A 310 -4.24 -15.22 -25.32
CA PHE A 310 -4.42 -16.49 -24.61
C PHE A 310 -5.72 -16.53 -23.78
N TRP A 311 -6.53 -17.56 -24.01
CA TRP A 311 -7.78 -17.87 -23.31
C TRP A 311 -7.50 -18.74 -22.09
N PRO A 312 -8.25 -18.61 -20.97
CA PRO A 312 -9.16 -19.71 -20.64
C PRO A 312 -10.58 -19.30 -20.21
N THR A 313 -11.47 -20.28 -20.28
CA THR A 313 -12.87 -20.29 -19.81
C THR A 313 -13.00 -19.96 -18.32
N GLY A 314 -13.25 -18.69 -18.02
CA GLY A 314 -13.67 -18.16 -16.72
C GLY A 314 -14.37 -16.82 -16.94
N LEU A 315 -15.14 -16.33 -15.95
CA LEU A 315 -15.66 -14.97 -15.99
C LEU A 315 -14.51 -14.00 -15.72
N THR A 316 -13.67 -13.76 -16.72
CA THR A 316 -12.71 -12.65 -16.68
C THR A 316 -13.54 -11.38 -16.47
N LEU A 317 -13.24 -10.60 -15.44
CA LEU A 317 -13.82 -9.28 -15.31
C LEU A 317 -13.31 -8.48 -16.51
N SER A 318 -14.16 -8.26 -17.51
CA SER A 318 -13.86 -7.33 -18.61
C SER A 318 -13.52 -5.98 -17.98
N PRO A 319 -12.28 -5.46 -18.15
CA PRO A 319 -11.89 -4.17 -17.58
C PRO A 319 -12.86 -3.07 -18.02
N ALA A 320 -13.33 -3.11 -19.27
CA ALA A 320 -14.24 -2.11 -19.84
C ALA A 320 -15.66 -2.15 -19.23
N ASP A 321 -16.21 -3.34 -18.98
CA ASP A 321 -17.58 -3.46 -18.43
C ASP A 321 -17.67 -3.13 -16.95
N HIS A 322 -16.55 -3.31 -16.23
CA HIS A 322 -16.48 -3.02 -14.80
C HIS A 322 -16.06 -1.56 -14.52
N THR A 323 -15.01 -1.06 -15.17
CA THR A 323 -14.48 0.29 -14.92
C THR A 323 -15.41 1.39 -15.44
N SER A 324 -16.21 1.13 -16.48
CA SER A 324 -17.19 2.11 -16.99
C SER A 324 -18.27 2.46 -15.96
N ARG A 325 -18.52 1.60 -14.96
CA ARG A 325 -19.58 1.78 -13.95
C ARG A 325 -19.09 2.22 -12.58
N LEU A 326 -17.78 2.21 -12.33
CA LEU A 326 -17.21 2.61 -11.05
C LEU A 326 -17.03 4.14 -10.96
N PRO A 327 -17.25 4.73 -9.77
CA PRO A 327 -16.89 6.11 -9.51
C PRO A 327 -15.37 6.30 -9.54
N ASP A 328 -14.92 7.53 -9.71
CA ASP A 328 -13.51 7.88 -9.62
C ASP A 328 -13.02 7.71 -8.17
N CYS A 329 -11.79 7.24 -8.00
CA CYS A 329 -11.22 7.06 -6.67
C CYS A 329 -11.06 8.39 -5.94
N SER A 330 -11.50 8.43 -4.68
CA SER A 330 -11.23 9.55 -3.79
C SER A 330 -9.72 9.70 -3.61
N LEU A 331 -9.26 10.96 -3.66
CA LEU A 331 -7.87 11.32 -3.38
C LEU A 331 -7.57 11.30 -1.87
N GLU A 332 -8.61 11.43 -1.05
CA GLU A 332 -8.51 11.46 0.41
C GLU A 332 -8.56 10.06 1.02
N GLU A 333 -9.24 9.12 0.35
CA GLU A 333 -9.36 7.76 0.87
C GLU A 333 -8.09 6.94 0.66
N ARG A 334 -7.83 6.07 1.63
CA ARG A 334 -6.82 5.02 1.50
C ARG A 334 -7.25 4.05 0.42
N SER A 335 -6.28 3.53 -0.32
CA SER A 335 -6.55 2.52 -1.32
C SER A 335 -6.51 1.14 -0.68
N SER A 336 -7.69 0.56 -0.56
CA SER A 336 -7.85 -0.88 -0.34
C SER A 336 -8.09 -1.56 -1.68
N GLY A 337 -7.54 -2.74 -1.87
CA GLY A 337 -7.77 -3.54 -3.07
C GLY A 337 -7.58 -5.02 -2.79
N LEU A 338 -7.73 -5.80 -3.85
CA LEU A 338 -7.74 -7.25 -3.82
C LEU A 338 -6.61 -7.76 -4.70
N TRP A 339 -5.93 -8.80 -4.26
CA TRP A 339 -4.92 -9.48 -5.07
C TRP A 339 -5.55 -10.71 -5.70
N LEU A 340 -5.98 -10.55 -6.95
CA LEU A 340 -6.62 -11.59 -7.73
C LEU A 340 -5.62 -12.26 -8.64
N GLN A 341 -5.86 -13.53 -8.92
CA GLN A 341 -5.00 -14.29 -9.81
C GLN A 341 -5.13 -13.78 -11.25
N ARG A 342 -3.99 -13.71 -11.95
CA ARG A 342 -3.94 -13.24 -13.35
C ARG A 342 -4.40 -14.31 -14.33
N HIS A 343 -3.97 -15.57 -14.13
CA HIS A 343 -4.26 -16.65 -15.07
C HIS A 343 -4.85 -17.92 -14.41
N PRO A 344 -5.86 -18.58 -15.01
CA PRO A 344 -6.46 -19.81 -14.47
C PRO A 344 -5.50 -20.99 -14.26
N MET A 345 -4.43 -21.09 -15.05
CA MET A 345 -3.42 -22.14 -14.84
C MET A 345 -2.57 -21.91 -13.59
N ASP A 346 -2.49 -20.68 -13.10
CA ASP A 346 -1.73 -20.38 -11.89
C ASP A 346 -2.44 -20.92 -10.63
N VAL A 347 -3.73 -21.32 -10.73
CA VAL A 347 -4.51 -21.91 -9.62
C VAL A 347 -4.04 -23.35 -9.33
N ILE A 348 -3.55 -24.04 -10.36
CA ILE A 348 -3.50 -25.51 -10.42
C ILE A 348 -2.31 -26.08 -9.64
N ASP A 349 -1.26 -25.29 -9.44
CA ASP A 349 -0.10 -25.66 -8.63
C ASP A 349 -0.12 -24.83 -7.34
N PRO A 350 -0.02 -25.41 -6.13
CA PRO A 350 0.26 -24.61 -4.94
C PRO A 350 1.45 -23.70 -5.26
N PRO A 351 1.38 -22.38 -4.99
CA PRO A 351 2.53 -21.53 -5.24
C PRO A 351 3.71 -22.13 -4.48
N VAL A 352 4.77 -22.43 -5.23
CA VAL A 352 5.98 -23.10 -4.76
C VAL A 352 6.31 -22.59 -3.34
N PRO A 353 6.45 -23.48 -2.33
CA PRO A 353 6.84 -23.05 -1.00
C PRO A 353 8.12 -22.23 -1.14
N VAL A 354 8.10 -21.01 -0.59
CA VAL A 354 9.00 -19.88 -0.89
C VAL A 354 10.48 -20.14 -0.52
N ILE A 355 10.81 -21.36 -0.08
CA ILE A 355 12.13 -21.76 0.42
C ILE A 355 12.78 -22.83 -0.47
N ALA A 356 12.59 -22.77 -1.79
CA ALA A 356 13.67 -23.26 -2.64
C ALA A 356 14.77 -22.18 -2.62
N PRO A 357 16.04 -22.54 -2.39
CA PRO A 357 17.13 -21.57 -2.45
C PRO A 357 17.04 -20.82 -3.78
N ILE A 358 17.42 -19.54 -3.71
CA ILE A 358 17.33 -18.50 -4.73
C ILE A 358 18.09 -18.94 -6.01
N THR A 359 17.54 -19.90 -6.75
CA THR A 359 18.08 -20.43 -8.01
C THR A 359 16.91 -20.67 -8.96
N GLY A 360 16.25 -19.58 -9.36
CA GLY A 360 15.21 -19.60 -10.39
C GLY A 360 14.13 -18.55 -10.17
N PHE A 361 14.43 -17.29 -10.50
CA PHE A 361 13.67 -16.05 -10.23
C PHE A 361 12.25 -15.91 -10.85
N LYS A 362 11.48 -16.98 -11.12
CA LYS A 362 10.28 -16.83 -11.99
C LYS A 362 8.88 -17.28 -11.51
N PRO A 363 8.62 -17.95 -10.37
CA PRO A 363 7.23 -18.32 -10.06
C PRO A 363 6.46 -17.33 -9.15
N LEU A 364 7.08 -16.31 -8.55
CA LEU A 364 6.37 -15.44 -7.59
C LEU A 364 5.78 -14.16 -8.21
N MET A 365 6.45 -13.58 -9.19
CA MET A 365 6.01 -12.32 -9.81
C MET A 365 5.00 -12.56 -10.93
N GLY A 366 4.00 -11.68 -11.02
CA GLY A 366 3.03 -11.68 -12.12
C GLY A 366 1.92 -12.72 -12.03
N VAL A 367 1.88 -13.53 -10.97
CA VAL A 367 0.81 -14.50 -10.69
C VAL A 367 -0.46 -13.82 -10.20
N TYR A 368 -0.30 -12.74 -9.44
CA TYR A 368 -1.40 -11.94 -8.93
C TYR A 368 -1.28 -10.51 -9.43
N GLU A 369 -2.44 -9.88 -9.53
CA GLU A 369 -2.58 -8.50 -9.95
C GLU A 369 -3.54 -7.78 -8.99
N TYR A 370 -3.21 -6.52 -8.72
CA TYR A 370 -3.97 -5.69 -7.82
C TYR A 370 -5.24 -5.19 -8.51
N PHE A 371 -6.38 -5.50 -7.93
CA PHE A 371 -7.68 -5.10 -8.41
C PHE A 371 -8.38 -4.20 -7.39
N LYS A 372 -8.89 -3.05 -7.85
CA LYS A 372 -9.61 -2.10 -6.99
C LYS A 372 -11.12 -2.15 -7.27
N PRO A 373 -11.94 -2.71 -6.37
CA PRO A 373 -13.35 -2.94 -6.67
C PRO A 373 -14.25 -1.73 -6.38
N GLN A 374 -13.81 -0.75 -5.58
CA GLN A 374 -14.64 0.37 -5.13
C GLN A 374 -14.73 1.51 -6.14
N CYS A 375 -13.65 1.71 -6.88
CA CYS A 375 -13.45 2.91 -7.70
C CYS A 375 -12.39 2.65 -8.78
N LYS A 376 -12.31 3.55 -9.75
CA LYS A 376 -11.30 3.53 -10.81
C LYS A 376 -10.35 4.72 -10.69
N TRP A 377 -9.09 4.51 -11.06
CA TRP A 377 -8.13 5.59 -11.23
C TRP A 377 -8.39 6.31 -12.55
N ALA A 378 -9.27 7.32 -12.54
CA ALA A 378 -9.65 8.09 -13.72
C ALA A 378 -8.69 9.25 -14.01
N HIS A 379 -7.38 9.00 -13.99
CA HIS A 379 -6.38 9.99 -14.38
C HIS A 379 -5.54 9.50 -15.55
N ARG A 380 -5.08 10.45 -16.37
CA ARG A 380 -4.32 10.19 -17.61
C ARG A 380 -2.93 9.61 -17.42
N GLY A 381 -2.51 9.33 -16.20
CA GLY A 381 -1.24 8.67 -15.88
C GLY A 381 -1.42 7.27 -15.34
N SER A 382 -2.66 6.76 -15.32
CA SER A 382 -2.96 5.41 -14.82
C SER A 382 -2.35 4.36 -15.74
N GLN A 383 -2.09 3.17 -15.20
CA GLN A 383 -1.47 2.08 -15.95
C GLN A 383 -2.28 1.59 -17.16
N PHE A 384 -3.56 1.97 -17.23
CA PHE A 384 -4.49 1.60 -18.29
C PHE A 384 -4.60 2.65 -19.40
N GLU A 385 -3.87 3.77 -19.31
CA GLU A 385 -3.84 4.84 -20.32
C GLU A 385 -2.57 4.75 -21.19
N PHE A 386 -2.64 5.30 -22.41
CA PHE A 386 -1.52 5.32 -23.36
C PHE A 386 -0.96 6.73 -23.62
N ASP A 387 -1.69 7.78 -23.23
CA ASP A 387 -1.29 9.18 -23.41
C ASP A 387 -1.03 9.86 -22.06
N HIS A 388 0.18 9.65 -21.55
CA HIS A 388 0.63 10.27 -20.30
C HIS A 388 1.09 11.73 -20.46
N GLN A 389 1.14 12.28 -21.69
CA GLN A 389 1.58 13.67 -21.94
C GLN A 389 0.67 14.71 -21.26
N LYS A 390 -0.57 14.33 -20.93
CA LYS A 390 -1.49 15.22 -20.17
C LYS A 390 -1.05 15.44 -18.73
N CYS A 391 -0.16 14.60 -18.21
CA CYS A 391 0.43 14.75 -16.89
C CYS A 391 1.67 15.67 -16.89
N THR A 392 2.33 15.84 -18.04
CA THR A 392 3.59 16.61 -18.17
C THR A 392 3.33 18.03 -18.68
N LYS A 393 2.25 18.25 -19.43
CA LYS A 393 1.89 19.56 -20.00
C LYS A 393 1.40 20.61 -18.99
N LYS A 394 1.08 20.22 -17.76
CA LYS A 394 0.63 21.14 -16.70
C LYS A 394 1.84 21.69 -15.97
N LYS A 395 2.03 23.02 -15.96
CA LYS A 395 3.07 23.66 -15.17
C LYS A 395 2.94 23.32 -13.69
N LYS A 396 3.91 22.57 -13.16
CA LYS A 396 3.89 22.10 -11.78
C LYS A 396 5.29 21.76 -11.29
N LYS A 397 5.65 22.18 -10.07
CA LYS A 397 6.90 21.78 -9.41
C LYS A 397 6.61 20.76 -8.31
N VAL A 398 7.14 19.55 -8.45
CA VAL A 398 6.94 18.45 -7.51
C VAL A 398 8.25 18.13 -6.82
N LEU A 399 8.22 17.99 -5.50
CA LEU A 399 9.32 17.47 -4.70
C LEU A 399 8.98 16.06 -4.22
N LEU A 400 9.84 15.09 -4.50
CA LEU A 400 9.89 13.81 -3.79
C LEU A 400 11.03 13.91 -2.78
N SER A 401 10.77 13.65 -1.51
CA SER A 401 11.79 13.64 -0.49
C SER A 401 11.65 12.41 0.38
N GLY A 402 12.75 11.97 0.99
CA GLY A 402 12.73 10.81 1.86
C GLY A 402 13.88 9.84 1.65
N ASP A 403 13.59 8.58 1.91
CA ASP A 403 14.55 7.49 1.77
C ASP A 403 14.53 6.85 0.36
N SER A 404 15.12 5.66 0.27
CA SER A 404 15.22 4.92 -0.98
C SER A 404 13.86 4.54 -1.56
N HIS A 405 12.79 4.39 -0.78
CA HIS A 405 11.46 4.08 -1.32
C HIS A 405 10.87 5.26 -2.11
N GLY A 406 11.07 6.50 -1.64
CA GLY A 406 10.74 7.71 -2.40
C GLY A 406 11.52 7.79 -3.72
N ARG A 407 12.78 7.38 -3.72
CA ARG A 407 13.61 7.29 -4.94
C ARG A 407 13.12 6.21 -5.90
N TYR A 408 12.67 5.06 -5.41
CA TYR A 408 12.06 4.03 -6.28
C TYR A 408 10.80 4.56 -6.95
N VAL A 409 9.95 5.27 -6.20
CA VAL A 409 8.78 5.95 -6.78
C VAL A 409 9.18 6.92 -7.88
N LEU A 410 10.23 7.72 -7.70
CA LEU A 410 10.75 8.62 -8.75
C LEU A 410 11.11 7.85 -10.03
N ASN A 411 11.87 6.76 -9.91
CA ASN A 411 12.30 5.97 -11.06
C ASN A 411 11.12 5.38 -11.83
N HIS A 412 10.12 4.85 -11.11
CA HIS A 412 8.91 4.31 -11.72
C HIS A 412 7.99 5.39 -12.29
N LEU A 413 7.91 6.55 -11.65
CA LEU A 413 7.18 7.71 -12.17
C LEU A 413 7.79 8.16 -13.50
N LYS A 414 9.12 8.28 -13.55
CA LYS A 414 9.86 8.58 -14.78
C LYS A 414 9.51 7.61 -15.90
N HIS A 415 9.62 6.31 -15.61
CA HIS A 415 9.28 5.25 -16.57
C HIS A 415 7.86 5.41 -17.13
N ARG A 416 6.89 5.61 -16.22
CA ARG A 416 5.48 5.76 -16.54
C ARG A 416 5.29 6.97 -17.45
N LEU A 417 5.76 8.14 -17.05
CA LEU A 417 5.56 9.39 -17.79
C LEU A 417 6.26 9.41 -19.15
N ASP A 418 7.36 8.66 -19.31
CA ASP A 418 8.07 8.47 -20.58
C ASP A 418 7.39 7.45 -21.54
N ASN A 419 6.21 6.92 -21.19
CA ASN A 419 5.52 5.88 -21.95
C ASN A 419 6.38 4.63 -22.23
N GLN A 420 7.39 4.38 -21.39
CA GLN A 420 8.19 3.17 -21.52
C GLN A 420 7.34 1.99 -21.05
N THR A 421 7.39 0.88 -21.80
CA THR A 421 6.56 -0.33 -21.52
C THR A 421 7.39 -1.51 -21.03
N THR A 422 8.73 -1.41 -21.08
CA THR A 422 9.65 -2.46 -20.65
C THR A 422 9.99 -2.32 -19.18
N TYR A 423 9.80 -3.38 -18.38
CA TYR A 423 10.19 -3.42 -16.96
C TYR A 423 11.62 -2.88 -16.74
N PHE A 424 11.77 -2.01 -15.73
CA PHE A 424 13.06 -1.44 -15.34
C PHE A 424 14.07 -2.56 -15.02
N SER A 425 15.15 -2.66 -15.78
CA SER A 425 16.27 -3.56 -15.47
C SER A 425 17.44 -2.86 -14.76
N THR A 426 17.50 -1.52 -14.82
CA THR A 426 18.62 -0.73 -14.31
C THR A 426 18.13 0.42 -13.44
N MET A 427 18.40 0.29 -12.14
CA MET A 427 18.12 1.33 -11.16
C MET A 427 19.22 2.39 -11.16
N SER A 428 18.86 3.68 -11.06
CA SER A 428 19.86 4.70 -10.71
C SER A 428 20.29 4.47 -9.27
N THR A 429 21.59 4.24 -9.07
CA THR A 429 22.24 4.13 -7.76
C THR A 429 22.71 5.48 -7.24
N GLU A 430 22.46 6.58 -7.97
CA GLU A 430 22.93 7.90 -7.58
C GLU A 430 22.29 8.33 -6.25
N HIS A 431 23.17 8.69 -5.31
CA HIS A 431 22.81 9.25 -4.01
C HIS A 431 23.03 10.76 -4.10
N GLY A 432 21.94 11.53 -4.09
CA GLY A 432 22.01 12.99 -4.18
C GLY A 432 20.71 13.61 -4.67
N PRO A 433 20.65 14.96 -4.73
CA PRO A 433 19.53 15.65 -5.31
C PRO A 433 19.40 15.25 -6.78
N PHE A 434 18.18 14.93 -7.20
CA PHE A 434 17.87 14.58 -8.57
C PHE A 434 16.91 15.62 -9.15
N HIS A 435 17.05 15.98 -10.42
CA HIS A 435 16.16 16.90 -11.10
C HIS A 435 15.75 16.35 -12.47
N TYR A 436 14.46 16.39 -12.77
CA TYR A 436 13.90 16.06 -14.08
C TYR A 436 12.87 17.10 -14.52
N GLU A 437 12.88 17.42 -15.81
CA GLU A 437 11.85 18.23 -16.45
C GLU A 437 11.15 17.43 -17.55
N TYR A 438 9.83 17.37 -17.47
CA TYR A 438 8.94 16.79 -18.45
C TYR A 438 7.99 17.87 -18.97
N ASP A 439 8.26 18.43 -20.15
CA ASP A 439 7.52 19.58 -20.70
C ASP A 439 7.41 20.76 -19.71
N GLN A 440 6.34 20.83 -18.93
CA GLN A 440 6.11 21.87 -17.91
C GLN A 440 6.10 21.34 -16.47
N LEU A 441 6.24 20.02 -16.29
CA LEU A 441 6.36 19.37 -15.00
C LEU A 441 7.84 19.30 -14.61
N THR A 442 8.18 19.89 -13.47
CA THR A 442 9.48 19.70 -12.82
C THR A 442 9.32 18.72 -11.67
N VAL A 443 10.17 17.71 -11.60
CA VAL A 443 10.21 16.74 -10.50
C VAL A 443 11.61 16.72 -9.91
N ASP A 444 11.71 17.13 -8.65
CA ASP A 444 12.94 17.09 -7.87
C ASP A 444 12.90 15.94 -6.88
N PHE A 445 14.06 15.35 -6.60
CA PHE A 445 14.24 14.42 -5.49
C PHE A 445 15.28 14.95 -4.51
N TRP A 446 14.99 14.82 -3.22
CA TRP A 446 15.93 15.15 -2.16
C TRP A 446 16.01 14.03 -1.14
N TRP A 447 17.22 13.48 -0.96
CA TRP A 447 17.47 12.47 0.04
C TRP A 447 17.32 13.03 1.46
N SER A 448 16.36 12.49 2.20
CA SER A 448 16.08 12.82 3.60
C SER A 448 15.60 11.60 4.38
N ALA A 449 16.40 10.54 4.34
CA ALA A 449 16.06 9.29 5.00
C ALA A 449 16.03 9.39 6.53
N ARG A 450 16.75 10.36 7.11
CA ARG A 450 16.88 10.56 8.55
C ARG A 450 16.73 12.02 8.95
N GLU A 451 17.83 12.76 9.06
CA GLU A 451 17.85 14.16 9.52
C GLU A 451 18.28 15.14 8.43
N GLU A 452 18.59 14.64 7.23
CA GLU A 452 19.04 15.46 6.11
C GLU A 452 17.95 16.42 5.61
N TYR A 453 16.69 16.24 6.02
CA TYR A 453 15.63 17.23 5.79
C TYR A 453 15.88 18.55 6.54
N LEU A 454 16.67 18.55 7.62
CA LEU A 454 17.03 19.79 8.33
C LEU A 454 17.90 20.72 7.48
N GLY A 455 18.50 20.20 6.40
CA GLY A 455 19.29 20.97 5.44
C GLY A 455 18.45 21.67 4.36
N PHE A 456 17.12 21.51 4.33
CA PHE A 456 16.29 22.14 3.32
C PHE A 456 16.31 23.68 3.44
N ASP A 457 16.49 24.36 2.31
CA ASP A 457 16.14 25.77 2.22
C ASP A 457 14.61 25.90 2.26
N THR A 458 14.09 26.38 3.40
CA THR A 458 12.66 26.60 3.62
C THR A 458 12.02 27.54 2.58
N LYS A 459 12.79 28.46 1.99
CA LYS A 459 12.28 29.33 0.91
C LYS A 459 12.01 28.52 -0.35
N GLU A 460 12.94 27.65 -0.73
CA GLU A 460 12.80 26.76 -1.88
C GLU A 460 11.69 25.72 -1.64
N LEU A 461 11.65 25.11 -0.45
CA LEU A 461 10.59 24.16 -0.07
C LEU A 461 9.20 24.77 -0.23
N GLY A 462 9.05 26.05 0.12
CA GLY A 462 7.83 26.82 -0.06
C GLY A 462 7.44 27.11 -1.52
N THR A 463 8.26 26.76 -2.52
CA THR A 463 7.94 26.97 -3.95
C THR A 463 7.24 25.78 -4.62
N TYR A 464 7.27 24.59 -4.00
CA TYR A 464 6.71 23.38 -4.59
C TYR A 464 5.17 23.38 -4.55
N ASP A 465 4.57 22.89 -5.65
CA ASP A 465 3.13 22.67 -5.80
C ASP A 465 2.66 21.39 -5.11
N SER A 466 3.50 20.36 -5.18
CA SER A 466 3.25 19.09 -4.54
C SER A 466 4.51 18.55 -3.88
N ILE A 467 4.35 17.94 -2.71
CA ILE A 467 5.44 17.31 -1.97
C ILE A 467 5.01 15.88 -1.63
N LEU A 468 5.86 14.92 -1.98
CA LEU A 468 5.80 13.55 -1.48
C LEU A 468 6.92 13.36 -0.46
N PHE A 469 6.61 12.80 0.71
CA PHE A 469 7.61 12.46 1.72
C PHE A 469 7.55 10.97 2.06
N SER A 470 8.67 10.26 1.91
CA SER A 470 8.82 8.84 2.25
C SER A 470 9.74 8.68 3.44
N TYR A 471 9.26 8.08 4.52
CA TYR A 471 10.01 8.02 5.77
C TYR A 471 9.60 6.84 6.64
N GLY A 472 10.54 6.33 7.42
CA GLY A 472 10.33 5.29 8.43
C GLY A 472 11.10 4.00 8.16
N ALA A 473 11.29 3.57 6.91
CA ALA A 473 11.97 2.30 6.64
C ALA A 473 13.42 2.30 7.14
N TRP A 474 14.18 3.36 6.85
CA TRP A 474 15.55 3.49 7.32
C TRP A 474 15.67 3.71 8.84
N GLU A 475 14.81 4.54 9.40
CA GLU A 475 14.79 4.81 10.84
C GLU A 475 14.41 3.57 11.65
N LEU A 476 13.51 2.74 11.12
CA LEU A 476 13.18 1.47 11.75
C LEU A 476 14.32 0.46 11.61
N MET A 477 15.04 0.42 10.49
CA MET A 477 16.20 -0.45 10.28
C MET A 477 17.30 -0.24 11.33
N VAL A 478 17.54 1.00 11.75
CA VAL A 478 18.52 1.34 12.81
C VAL A 478 17.95 1.24 14.22
N GLY A 479 16.70 0.80 14.35
CA GLY A 479 16.01 0.57 15.61
C GLY A 479 15.65 1.84 16.36
N SER A 480 15.29 2.92 15.68
CA SER A 480 14.71 4.10 16.34
C SER A 480 13.41 3.74 17.08
N THR A 481 13.04 4.51 18.09
CA THR A 481 11.80 4.28 18.86
C THR A 481 10.59 4.93 18.18
N VAL A 482 9.39 4.50 18.57
CA VAL A 482 8.12 5.13 18.18
C VAL A 482 8.13 6.64 18.43
N ASP A 483 8.65 7.09 19.57
CA ASP A 483 8.71 8.52 19.93
C ASP A 483 9.64 9.32 19.02
N VAL A 484 10.80 8.75 18.67
CA VAL A 484 11.72 9.39 17.72
C VAL A 484 11.07 9.50 16.35
N PHE A 485 10.42 8.44 15.89
CA PHE A 485 9.67 8.44 14.63
C PHE A 485 8.58 9.51 14.61
N ARG A 486 7.70 9.52 15.61
CA ARG A 486 6.59 10.48 15.75
C ARG A 486 7.09 11.92 15.73
N ARG A 487 8.06 12.26 16.58
CA ARG A 487 8.59 13.64 16.69
C ARG A 487 9.23 14.11 15.39
N LYS A 488 10.01 13.26 14.72
CA LYS A 488 10.66 13.62 13.45
C LYS A 488 9.64 13.81 12.32
N LEU A 489 8.64 12.93 12.23
CA LEU A 489 7.58 13.04 11.22
C LEU A 489 6.75 14.31 11.43
N GLU A 490 6.32 14.59 12.67
CA GLU A 490 5.64 15.85 13.00
C GLU A 490 6.49 17.08 12.70
N GLY A 491 7.79 17.04 13.03
CA GLY A 491 8.72 18.12 12.74
C GLY A 491 8.80 18.44 11.24
N TYR A 492 8.86 17.40 10.41
CA TYR A 492 8.85 17.56 8.95
C TYR A 492 7.54 18.18 8.44
N PHE A 493 6.39 17.70 8.93
CA PHE A 493 5.08 18.26 8.54
C PHE A 493 4.96 19.74 8.91
N LYS A 494 5.37 20.13 10.12
CA LYS A 494 5.39 21.54 10.57
C LYS A 494 6.31 22.38 9.69
N MET A 495 7.51 21.90 9.40
CA MET A 495 8.49 22.60 8.55
C MET A 495 7.91 22.90 7.16
N VAL A 496 7.27 21.92 6.52
CA VAL A 496 6.63 22.11 5.21
C VAL A 496 5.50 23.14 5.29
N ASP A 497 4.63 23.04 6.29
CA ASP A 497 3.51 23.96 6.45
C ASP A 497 3.96 25.40 6.74
N GLU A 498 5.04 25.57 7.50
CA GLU A 498 5.65 26.88 7.75
C GLU A 498 6.31 27.46 6.50
N ALA A 499 7.08 26.65 5.77
CA ALA A 499 7.72 27.04 4.51
C ALA A 499 6.70 27.49 3.46
N GLN A 500 5.61 26.74 3.28
CA GLN A 500 4.55 27.07 2.32
C GLN A 500 3.77 28.32 2.73
N ARG A 501 3.45 28.49 4.03
CA ARG A 501 2.80 29.70 4.55
C ARG A 501 3.68 30.94 4.43
N ALA A 502 4.98 30.82 4.68
CA ALA A 502 5.92 31.94 4.59
C ALA A 502 6.12 32.43 3.15
N ASN A 503 6.14 31.50 2.18
CA ASN A 503 6.33 31.82 0.77
C ASN A 503 5.11 32.51 0.17
N ASP A 504 3.90 32.09 0.55
CA ASP A 504 2.67 32.63 -0.04
C ASP A 504 1.51 32.78 0.98
N PRO A 505 1.57 33.78 1.89
CA PRO A 505 0.68 33.88 3.05
C PRO A 505 -0.80 34.15 2.69
N THR A 506 -1.05 34.68 1.50
CA THR A 506 -2.39 35.14 1.06
C THR A 506 -3.04 34.22 0.03
N SER A 507 -2.38 33.14 -0.35
CA SER A 507 -2.76 32.37 -1.51
C SER A 507 -3.76 31.27 -1.21
N SER A 508 -4.76 31.20 -2.08
CA SER A 508 -5.70 30.10 -2.17
C SER A 508 -5.16 28.95 -3.03
N ARG A 509 -3.87 28.97 -3.42
CA ARG A 509 -3.26 27.93 -4.27
C ARG A 509 -3.29 26.60 -3.49
N HIS A 510 -4.02 25.64 -4.05
CA HIS A 510 -4.06 24.29 -3.53
C HIS A 510 -2.68 23.63 -3.71
N ARG A 511 -2.10 23.14 -2.61
CA ARG A 511 -0.80 22.46 -2.59
C ARG A 511 -0.99 21.04 -2.09
N GLU A 512 -0.47 20.08 -2.84
CA GLU A 512 -0.64 18.67 -2.49
C GLU A 512 0.48 18.21 -1.56
N LYS A 513 0.13 17.59 -0.44
CA LYS A 513 1.08 16.99 0.49
C LYS A 513 0.76 15.52 0.62
N VAL A 514 1.73 14.66 0.30
CA VAL A 514 1.54 13.21 0.24
C VAL A 514 2.61 12.54 1.10
N PHE A 515 2.17 11.73 2.05
CA PHE A 515 3.04 10.85 2.80
C PHE A 515 3.05 9.46 2.16
N LEU A 516 4.24 8.92 1.95
CA LEU A 516 4.45 7.58 1.43
C LEU A 516 4.88 6.67 2.57
N VAL A 517 3.91 5.89 3.08
CA VAL A 517 4.18 4.83 4.04
C VAL A 517 5.11 3.82 3.36
N GLY A 518 6.17 3.39 4.03
CA GLY A 518 7.07 2.39 3.46
C GLY A 518 6.40 1.02 3.24
N PRO A 519 7.01 0.13 2.46
CA PRO A 519 6.44 -1.18 2.17
C PRO A 519 6.58 -2.14 3.36
N PRO A 520 5.83 -3.27 3.36
CA PRO A 520 6.12 -4.35 4.29
C PRO A 520 7.52 -4.91 4.00
N ILE A 521 8.11 -5.54 5.00
CA ILE A 521 9.44 -6.13 4.96
C ILE A 521 9.28 -7.65 4.89
N PRO A 522 9.94 -8.34 3.95
CA PRO A 522 9.87 -9.79 3.92
C PRO A 522 10.55 -10.40 5.16
N PRO A 523 10.24 -11.67 5.47
CA PRO A 523 10.95 -12.47 6.46
C PRO A 523 12.47 -12.27 6.37
N ARG A 524 13.08 -11.78 7.44
CA ARG A 524 14.52 -11.53 7.51
C ARG A 524 15.21 -12.81 7.94
N VAL A 525 15.46 -13.71 6.99
CA VAL A 525 16.22 -14.96 7.20
C VAL A 525 17.64 -14.91 6.59
N THR A 526 18.02 -13.78 5.98
CA THR A 526 19.24 -13.67 5.17
C THR A 526 20.45 -13.24 5.99
N GLY A 527 21.65 -13.67 5.58
CA GLY A 527 22.91 -13.25 6.21
C GLY A 527 23.08 -11.72 6.25
N MET A 528 22.62 -11.01 5.21
CA MET A 528 22.68 -9.55 5.17
C MET A 528 21.85 -8.88 6.29
N ALA A 529 20.68 -9.43 6.61
CA ALA A 529 19.84 -8.87 7.69
C ALA A 529 20.54 -9.01 9.05
N ARG A 530 21.21 -10.14 9.28
CA ARG A 530 22.04 -10.38 10.46
C ARG A 530 23.25 -9.44 10.51
N GLU A 531 23.99 -9.30 9.43
CA GLU A 531 25.16 -8.42 9.33
C GLU A 531 24.82 -6.96 9.59
N LYS A 532 23.66 -6.49 9.10
CA LYS A 532 23.19 -5.12 9.30
C LYS A 532 22.44 -4.90 10.62
N ALA A 533 22.26 -5.95 11.42
CA ALA A 533 21.42 -5.96 12.61
C ALA A 533 20.03 -5.34 12.35
N ASP A 534 19.39 -5.71 11.25
CA ASP A 534 18.20 -5.02 10.74
C ASP A 534 17.00 -5.13 11.69
N GLN A 535 16.64 -4.02 12.32
CA GLN A 535 15.61 -3.97 13.36
C GLN A 535 14.17 -3.95 12.84
N ARG A 536 13.96 -4.05 11.52
CA ARG A 536 12.62 -3.97 10.94
C ARG A 536 11.83 -5.26 11.13
N THR A 537 10.60 -5.08 11.60
CA THR A 537 9.55 -6.10 11.61
C THR A 537 8.25 -5.46 11.12
N ASN A 538 7.35 -6.24 10.52
CA ASN A 538 6.06 -5.70 10.06
C ASN A 538 5.16 -5.29 11.23
N HIS A 539 5.35 -5.86 12.42
CA HIS A 539 4.65 -5.45 13.64
C HIS A 539 5.00 -4.02 14.06
N ARG A 540 6.30 -3.69 14.09
CA ARG A 540 6.74 -2.32 14.39
C ARG A 540 6.31 -1.36 13.29
N PHE A 541 6.45 -1.80 12.04
CA PHE A 541 6.05 -0.99 10.88
C PHE A 541 4.56 -0.68 10.88
N ALA A 542 3.69 -1.62 11.30
CA ALA A 542 2.26 -1.40 11.42
C ALA A 542 1.92 -0.32 12.46
N VAL A 543 2.56 -0.33 13.63
CA VAL A 543 2.38 0.73 14.65
C VAL A 543 2.84 2.09 14.10
N TRP A 544 4.00 2.14 13.44
CA TRP A 544 4.51 3.38 12.84
C TRP A 544 3.60 3.89 11.72
N ARG A 545 3.06 2.98 10.90
CA ARG A 545 2.06 3.30 9.89
C ARG A 545 0.84 3.94 10.54
N ASP A 546 0.24 3.33 11.55
CA ASP A 546 -0.99 3.85 12.16
C ASP A 546 -0.77 5.24 12.77
N ILE A 547 0.38 5.45 13.43
CA ILE A 547 0.80 6.78 13.91
C ILE A 547 0.94 7.77 12.75
N ALA A 548 1.58 7.37 11.65
CA ALA A 548 1.74 8.24 10.49
C ALA A 548 0.39 8.59 9.85
N LEU A 549 -0.56 7.66 9.82
CA LEU A 549 -1.92 7.90 9.31
C LEU A 549 -2.64 8.97 10.15
N ASP A 550 -2.59 8.85 11.47
CA ASP A 550 -3.19 9.83 12.39
C ASP A 550 -2.58 11.22 12.23
N LEU A 551 -1.24 11.28 12.13
CA LEU A 551 -0.53 12.53 11.87
C LEU A 551 -0.88 13.10 10.50
N CYS A 552 -0.98 12.27 9.46
CA CYS A 552 -1.36 12.76 8.14
C CYS A 552 -2.75 13.39 8.16
N ALA A 553 -3.73 12.75 8.82
CA ALA A 553 -5.06 13.31 8.99
C ALA A 553 -5.03 14.64 9.75
N GLN A 554 -4.23 14.74 10.82
CA GLN A 554 -4.08 15.95 11.63
C GLN A 554 -3.47 17.12 10.84
N TYR A 555 -2.47 16.87 10.00
CA TYR A 555 -1.74 17.91 9.25
C TYR A 555 -2.26 18.10 7.81
N GLY A 556 -3.34 17.42 7.42
CA GLY A 556 -3.91 17.50 6.07
C GLY A 556 -2.97 16.98 4.99
N TRP A 557 -2.26 15.88 5.27
CA TRP A 557 -1.48 15.13 4.30
C TRP A 557 -2.31 13.94 3.79
N ARG A 558 -2.26 13.71 2.48
CA ARG A 558 -2.78 12.48 1.88
C ARG A 558 -1.78 11.35 2.07
N VAL A 559 -2.26 10.12 2.04
CA VAL A 559 -1.40 8.95 2.28
C VAL A 559 -1.39 8.02 1.07
N VAL A 560 -0.22 7.60 0.63
CA VAL A 560 -0.04 6.40 -0.20
C VAL A 560 0.47 5.29 0.72
N ASP A 561 -0.36 4.28 0.94
CA ASP A 561 -0.12 3.22 1.91
C ASP A 561 0.53 2.00 1.25
N GLN A 562 1.85 2.08 0.96
CA GLN A 562 2.55 0.96 0.33
C GLN A 562 2.51 -0.29 1.19
N PHE A 563 2.54 -0.13 2.52
CA PHE A 563 2.44 -1.24 3.46
C PHE A 563 1.18 -2.07 3.20
N GLN A 564 0.01 -1.42 3.17
CA GLN A 564 -1.27 -2.10 2.92
C GLN A 564 -1.33 -2.72 1.52
N ILE A 565 -0.92 -1.99 0.48
CA ILE A 565 -0.99 -2.45 -0.91
C ILE A 565 -0.10 -3.68 -1.11
N ALA A 566 1.13 -3.65 -0.58
CA ALA A 566 2.14 -4.65 -0.87
C ALA A 566 2.20 -5.81 0.13
N THR A 567 1.49 -5.77 1.28
CA THR A 567 1.49 -6.86 2.28
C THR A 567 1.18 -8.23 1.65
N PRO A 568 0.16 -8.38 0.78
CA PRO A 568 -0.11 -9.65 0.13
C PRO A 568 1.02 -10.16 -0.77
N VAL A 569 1.89 -9.28 -1.27
CA VAL A 569 3.04 -9.64 -2.12
C VAL A 569 4.38 -9.42 -1.44
N THR A 570 4.41 -9.34 -0.10
CA THR A 570 5.64 -9.02 0.65
C THR A 570 6.80 -9.98 0.36
N LEU A 571 6.51 -11.25 0.04
CA LEU A 571 7.53 -12.25 -0.27
C LEU A 571 8.20 -12.03 -1.63
N GLU A 572 7.58 -11.28 -2.55
CA GLU A 572 8.18 -10.92 -3.84
C GLU A 572 9.40 -10.00 -3.68
N ILE A 573 9.51 -9.31 -2.55
CA ILE A 573 10.67 -8.47 -2.19
C ILE A 573 11.95 -9.30 -2.06
N LEU A 574 11.84 -10.58 -1.66
CA LEU A 574 12.98 -11.50 -1.58
C LEU A 574 13.59 -11.80 -2.95
N ALA A 575 12.83 -11.63 -4.04
CA ALA A 575 13.30 -11.81 -5.41
C ALA A 575 14.04 -10.58 -5.97
N VAL A 576 14.52 -9.68 -5.11
CA VAL A 576 15.27 -8.49 -5.51
C VAL A 576 16.46 -8.32 -4.58
N ASP A 577 16.45 -7.31 -3.72
CA ASP A 577 17.47 -7.04 -2.70
C ASP A 577 16.95 -7.28 -1.27
N GLY A 578 15.73 -7.80 -1.14
CA GLY A 578 15.09 -8.06 0.15
C GLY A 578 14.65 -6.80 0.90
N GLY A 579 14.89 -5.59 0.40
CA GLY A 579 14.56 -4.33 1.07
C GLY A 579 13.58 -3.45 0.30
N HIS A 580 13.53 -3.57 -1.03
CA HIS A 580 12.68 -2.76 -1.88
C HIS A 580 11.70 -3.61 -2.67
N LEU A 581 10.54 -3.03 -2.96
CA LEU A 581 9.58 -3.65 -3.87
C LEU A 581 10.29 -3.98 -5.19
N SER A 582 10.04 -5.16 -5.73
CA SER A 582 10.44 -5.53 -7.09
C SER A 582 9.67 -4.70 -8.10
N PRO A 583 10.22 -4.38 -9.29
CA PRO A 583 9.43 -4.03 -10.48
C PRO A 583 8.43 -5.15 -10.81
N GLY A 584 7.36 -5.24 -10.05
CA GLY A 584 6.37 -6.30 -10.05
C GLY A 584 4.99 -5.70 -9.76
N SER A 585 4.01 -6.57 -9.52
CA SER A 585 2.60 -6.23 -9.58
C SER A 585 2.13 -5.14 -8.58
N ALA A 586 2.90 -4.84 -7.52
CA ALA A 586 2.55 -3.80 -6.54
C ALA A 586 2.91 -2.38 -6.98
N HIS A 587 3.91 -2.20 -7.84
CA HIS A 587 4.33 -0.86 -8.25
C HIS A 587 3.26 -0.10 -9.04
N PRO A 588 2.64 -0.69 -10.09
CA PRO A 588 1.65 0.03 -10.88
C PRO A 588 0.54 0.70 -10.06
N PRO A 589 -0.16 0.02 -9.11
CA PRO A 589 -1.18 0.68 -8.30
C PRO A 589 -0.61 1.74 -7.33
N ILE A 590 0.61 1.54 -6.79
CA ILE A 590 1.28 2.56 -5.96
C ILE A 590 1.56 3.83 -6.78
N ILE A 591 2.02 3.68 -8.02
CA ILE A 591 2.33 4.80 -8.92
C ILE A 591 1.07 5.50 -9.39
N ASP A 592 -0.01 4.76 -9.68
CA ASP A 592 -1.33 5.35 -9.97
C ASP A 592 -1.76 6.27 -8.82
N GLU A 593 -1.62 5.81 -7.58
CA GLU A 593 -1.93 6.62 -6.39
C GLU A 593 -1.04 7.84 -6.21
N VAL A 594 0.27 7.67 -6.39
CA VAL A 594 1.22 8.78 -6.30
C VAL A 594 0.87 9.86 -7.32
N ILE A 595 0.64 9.50 -8.57
CA ILE A 595 0.29 10.43 -9.64
C ILE A 595 -1.02 11.16 -9.33
N ALA A 596 -2.04 10.41 -8.90
CA ALA A 596 -3.36 10.96 -8.55
C ALA A 596 -3.26 11.94 -7.38
N LYS A 597 -2.63 11.53 -6.26
CA LYS A 597 -2.55 12.32 -5.02
C LYS A 597 -1.62 13.51 -5.12
N LEU A 598 -0.58 13.42 -5.97
CA LEU A 598 0.25 14.57 -6.32
C LEU A 598 -0.45 15.50 -7.32
N GLY A 599 -1.60 15.14 -7.88
CA GLY A 599 -2.39 15.98 -8.80
C GLY A 599 -1.60 16.40 -10.05
N MET A 600 -0.80 15.48 -10.58
CA MET A 600 0.05 15.70 -11.75
C MET A 600 -0.77 15.75 -13.05
N CYS A 601 -1.78 14.88 -13.16
CA CYS A 601 -2.61 14.75 -14.36
C CYS A 601 -3.93 15.52 -14.24
N GLN A 602 -4.55 15.79 -15.39
CA GLN A 602 -5.95 16.23 -15.52
C GLN A 602 -6.91 15.06 -15.59
#